data_AF-A0A811LKX8-F1
#
_entry.id   AF-A0A811LKX8-F1
#
_cell.length_a   1.000
_cell.length_b   1.000
_cell.length_c   1.000
_cell.angle_alpha   90.00
_cell.angle_beta   90.00
_cell.angle_gamma   90.00
#
_symmetry.space_group_name_H-M   'P 1'
#
loop_
_entity.id
_entity.type
_entity.pdbx_description
1 polymer ?
#
loop_
_entity_poly.entity_id
_entity_poly.type
_entity_poly.pdbx_seq_one_letter_code
_entity_poly.pdbx_strand_id
1 'polypeptide(L)'
;MLPILGILLLSQLCYGHDAVTSSPRLACNSTYLCSEADRQLWLQKRDQAKRIRRLIEISKIGAYVLKENLNVLEARNQLCADINTGGFLFNNESDHWPMACLSVGNSHNSTCSPAPPMDEVFNYMKASQWRDLLRNARQEMGCSASEVVAVQEVSELYVCRERCTHSGIGYFQSLLIMLGVFMTLITLNMN
;
A
#
# COMPACT_ATOMS: atom_id res chain seq x y z
N MET A 1 -6.03 -30.30 -42.79
CA MET A 1 -4.66 -29.84 -43.03
C MET A 1 -4.55 -28.42 -42.54
N LEU A 2 -3.68 -28.23 -41.55
CA LEU A 2 -3.31 -26.97 -40.89
C LEU A 2 -2.59 -26.01 -41.86
N PRO A 3 -2.45 -24.69 -41.56
CA PRO A 3 -1.71 -24.24 -40.36
C PRO A 3 -2.40 -23.09 -39.59
N ILE A 4 -2.57 -23.17 -38.26
CA ILE A 4 -1.60 -22.70 -37.24
C ILE A 4 -0.53 -21.72 -37.75
N LEU A 5 -0.92 -20.64 -38.41
CA LEU A 5 0.00 -19.53 -38.71
C LEU A 5 -0.44 -18.17 -38.16
N GLY A 6 -1.70 -18.01 -37.74
CA GLY A 6 -2.22 -16.73 -37.22
C GLY A 6 -1.90 -16.44 -35.75
N ILE A 7 -1.53 -17.45 -34.96
CA ILE A 7 -1.32 -17.30 -33.50
C ILE A 7 0.15 -16.96 -33.16
N LEU A 8 1.10 -17.25 -34.06
CA LEU A 8 2.52 -17.02 -33.81
C LEU A 8 2.95 -15.56 -34.02
N LEU A 9 2.23 -14.76 -34.80
CA LEU A 9 2.59 -13.35 -35.08
C LEU A 9 2.18 -12.35 -33.98
N LEU A 10 1.33 -12.74 -33.03
CA LEU A 10 1.01 -11.90 -31.86
C LEU A 10 2.06 -11.99 -30.75
N SER A 11 2.96 -12.98 -30.80
CA SER A 11 3.99 -13.16 -29.78
C SER A 11 5.18 -12.21 -29.92
N GLN A 12 5.35 -11.54 -31.07
CA GLN A 12 6.50 -10.68 -31.35
C GLN A 12 6.22 -9.18 -31.22
N LEU A 13 4.97 -8.76 -30.98
CA LEU A 13 4.64 -7.37 -30.61
C LEU A 13 4.67 -7.12 -29.09
N CYS A 14 4.93 -8.16 -28.29
CA CYS A 14 5.06 -8.08 -26.84
C CYS A 14 6.52 -7.92 -26.37
N TYR A 15 7.42 -7.38 -27.21
CA TYR A 15 8.71 -6.84 -26.76
C TYR A 15 8.55 -5.36 -26.35
N GLY A 16 7.56 -5.10 -25.51
CA GLY A 16 7.52 -3.93 -24.64
C GLY A 16 8.12 -4.33 -23.31
N HIS A 17 9.08 -3.56 -22.82
CA HIS A 17 9.95 -3.81 -21.68
C HIS A 17 9.22 -3.81 -20.30
N ASP A 18 7.97 -4.30 -20.21
CA ASP A 18 7.04 -4.03 -19.10
C ASP A 18 6.67 -5.27 -18.27
N ALA A 19 7.43 -6.37 -18.35
CA ALA A 19 7.00 -7.65 -17.82
C ALA A 19 7.98 -8.37 -16.88
N VAL A 20 8.72 -7.70 -15.99
CA VAL A 20 9.44 -8.42 -14.90
C VAL A 20 9.69 -7.59 -13.62
N THR A 21 8.68 -6.96 -13.01
CA THR A 21 8.80 -6.47 -11.60
C THR A 21 7.48 -6.47 -10.81
N SER A 22 6.43 -7.13 -11.32
CA SER A 22 5.13 -7.18 -10.64
C SER A 22 5.02 -8.39 -9.72
N SER A 23 4.79 -8.16 -8.42
CA SER A 23 4.01 -9.12 -7.62
C SER A 23 2.60 -9.19 -8.23
N PRO A 24 1.90 -10.34 -8.26
CA PRO A 24 0.55 -10.45 -8.81
C PRO A 24 -0.51 -9.52 -8.16
N ARG A 25 -0.11 -8.74 -7.15
CA ARG A 25 -0.98 -7.85 -6.35
C ARG A 25 -0.58 -6.37 -6.42
N LEU A 26 0.55 -6.04 -7.05
CA LEU A 26 0.99 -4.65 -7.25
C LEU A 26 1.53 -4.48 -8.67
N ALA A 27 0.79 -3.76 -9.51
CA ALA A 27 1.26 -3.32 -10.80
C ALA A 27 1.83 -1.90 -10.67
N CYS A 28 3.16 -1.79 -10.73
CA CYS A 28 3.85 -0.53 -10.96
C CYS A 28 3.65 -0.15 -12.43
N ASN A 29 2.74 0.79 -12.73
CA ASN A 29 2.46 1.22 -14.10
C ASN A 29 2.55 2.75 -14.25
N SER A 30 2.45 3.29 -15.45
CA SER A 30 2.69 4.71 -15.71
C SER A 30 1.47 5.65 -15.62
N THR A 31 0.46 5.42 -14.76
CA THR A 31 -0.74 6.31 -14.68
C THR A 31 -0.91 7.18 -13.42
N TYR A 32 -0.51 6.78 -12.20
CA TYR A 32 -0.67 7.62 -10.98
C TYR A 32 0.59 7.72 -10.08
N LEU A 33 1.25 8.88 -10.08
CA LEU A 33 2.45 9.15 -9.27
C LEU A 33 2.07 9.59 -7.86
N CYS A 34 2.81 9.10 -6.85
CA CYS A 34 2.75 9.69 -5.51
C CYS A 34 3.28 11.13 -5.54
N SER A 35 2.61 12.01 -4.81
CA SER A 35 2.86 13.45 -4.84
C SER A 35 3.36 13.97 -3.50
N GLU A 36 3.85 15.20 -3.49
CA GLU A 36 4.17 15.91 -2.24
C GLU A 36 2.92 16.23 -1.40
N ALA A 37 1.71 16.23 -1.99
CA ALA A 37 0.48 16.32 -1.22
C ALA A 37 0.29 15.07 -0.32
N ASP A 38 0.63 13.88 -0.83
CA ASP A 38 0.61 12.63 -0.06
C ASP A 38 1.65 12.68 1.08
N ARG A 39 2.81 13.31 0.86
CA ARG A 39 3.79 13.56 1.94
C ARG A 39 3.16 14.37 3.06
N GLN A 40 2.46 15.45 2.75
CA GLN A 40 1.83 16.30 3.78
C GLN A 40 0.79 15.52 4.59
N LEU A 41 -0.03 14.70 3.94
CA LEU A 41 -0.98 13.82 4.62
C LEU A 41 -0.27 12.82 5.55
N TRP A 42 0.82 12.23 5.09
CA TRP A 42 1.62 11.33 5.91
C TRP A 42 2.29 12.04 7.09
N LEU A 43 2.80 13.26 6.91
CA LEU A 43 3.40 14.06 7.99
C LEU A 43 2.36 14.41 9.07
N GLN A 44 1.13 14.75 8.67
CA GLN A 44 0.03 14.96 9.61
C GLN A 44 -0.27 13.69 10.42
N LYS A 45 -0.37 12.55 9.73
CA LYS A 45 -0.56 11.24 10.34
C LYS A 45 0.54 10.90 11.34
N ARG A 46 1.79 11.18 10.99
CA ARG A 46 2.96 10.99 11.85
C ARG A 46 2.95 11.89 13.07
N ASP A 47 2.63 13.18 12.91
CA ASP A 47 2.50 14.09 14.05
C ASP A 47 1.41 13.61 15.01
N GLN A 48 0.28 13.15 14.49
CA GLN A 48 -0.80 12.57 15.28
C GLN A 48 -0.34 11.33 16.06
N ALA A 49 0.38 10.40 15.42
CA ALA A 49 0.96 9.23 16.09
C ALA A 49 1.94 9.63 17.21
N LYS A 50 2.80 10.63 16.98
CA LYS A 50 3.73 11.17 17.99
C LYS A 50 3.00 11.85 19.16
N ARG A 51 1.86 12.51 18.91
CA ARG A 51 1.01 13.08 19.97
C ARG A 51 0.36 11.97 20.80
N ILE A 52 -0.19 10.94 20.15
CA ILE A 52 -0.78 9.78 20.83
C ILE A 52 0.26 9.11 21.75
N ARG A 53 1.47 8.84 21.25
CA ARG A 53 2.54 8.27 22.07
C ARG A 53 2.78 9.09 23.35
N ARG A 54 2.93 10.42 23.21
CA ARG A 54 3.13 11.32 24.36
C ARG A 54 1.99 11.23 25.37
N LEU A 55 0.74 11.18 24.91
CA LEU A 55 -0.43 11.05 25.79
C LEU A 55 -0.44 9.69 26.52
N ILE A 56 -0.07 8.61 25.82
CA ILE A 56 0.04 7.28 26.41
C ILE A 56 1.16 7.25 27.47
N GLU A 57 2.30 7.86 27.22
CA GLU A 57 3.40 8.00 28.20
C GLU A 57 2.93 8.76 29.45
N ILE A 58 2.22 9.87 29.29
CA ILE A 58 1.63 10.65 30.39
C ILE A 58 0.64 9.81 31.20
N SER A 59 -0.22 9.04 30.53
CA SER A 59 -1.18 8.17 31.22
C SER A 59 -0.51 7.04 32.01
N LYS A 60 0.61 6.50 31.52
CA LYS A 60 1.37 5.42 32.19
C LYS A 60 1.96 5.86 33.52
N ILE A 61 2.33 7.13 33.66
CA ILE A 61 2.85 7.70 34.91
C ILE A 61 1.73 8.19 35.85
N GLY A 62 0.45 7.91 35.53
CA GLY A 62 -0.70 8.25 36.35
C GLY A 62 -1.14 9.73 36.26
N ALA A 63 -0.63 10.48 35.29
CA ALA A 63 -1.03 11.87 35.07
C ALA A 63 -2.34 11.96 34.24
N TYR A 64 -3.13 13.00 34.52
CA TYR A 64 -4.42 13.21 33.86
C TYR A 64 -4.25 13.74 32.44
N VAL A 65 -4.99 13.15 31.50
CA VAL A 65 -5.09 13.64 30.12
C VAL A 65 -6.27 14.62 30.04
N LEU A 66 -6.01 15.84 29.57
CA LEU A 66 -7.06 16.86 29.36
C LEU A 66 -8.09 16.36 28.34
N LYS A 67 -9.38 16.65 28.58
CA LYS A 67 -10.51 16.21 27.75
C LYS A 67 -10.36 16.62 26.28
N GLU A 68 -9.77 17.78 26.01
CA GLU A 68 -9.45 18.28 24.66
C GLU A 68 -8.54 17.35 23.84
N ASN A 69 -7.74 16.51 24.50
CA ASN A 69 -6.85 15.55 23.86
C ASN A 69 -7.52 14.20 23.55
N LEU A 70 -8.79 14.00 23.94
CA LEU A 70 -9.53 12.77 23.63
C LEU A 70 -9.71 12.58 22.12
N ASN A 71 -9.93 13.67 21.37
CA ASN A 71 -10.06 13.63 19.91
C ASN A 71 -8.78 13.10 19.23
N VAL A 72 -7.61 13.33 19.85
CA VAL A 72 -6.33 12.79 19.37
C VAL A 72 -6.28 11.27 19.55
N LEU A 73 -6.88 10.76 20.63
CA LEU A 73 -6.96 9.32 20.90
C LEU A 73 -7.98 8.60 20.00
N GLU A 74 -8.98 9.29 19.45
CA GLU A 74 -9.94 8.69 18.49
C GLU A 74 -9.24 8.16 17.23
N ALA A 75 -8.21 8.87 16.76
CA ALA A 75 -7.42 8.44 15.61
C ALA A 75 -6.48 7.26 15.90
N ARG A 76 -6.27 6.92 17.18
CA ARG A 76 -5.41 5.79 17.56
C ARG A 76 -5.87 4.50 16.88
N ASN A 77 -7.16 4.19 16.89
CA ASN A 77 -7.67 2.95 16.31
C ASN A 77 -7.41 2.89 14.79
N GLN A 78 -7.55 4.02 14.08
CA GLN A 78 -7.23 4.10 12.66
C GLN A 78 -5.72 3.91 12.38
N LEU A 79 -4.86 4.50 13.21
CA LEU A 79 -3.41 4.35 13.11
C LEU A 79 -2.94 2.94 13.49
N CYS A 80 -3.56 2.30 14.48
CA CYS A 80 -3.29 0.92 14.85
C CYS A 80 -3.69 -0.03 13.69
N ALA A 81 -4.79 0.26 13.00
CA ALA A 81 -5.26 -0.55 11.86
C ALA A 81 -4.40 -0.36 10.59
N ASP A 82 -3.56 0.67 10.50
CA ASP A 82 -2.76 0.93 9.32
C ASP A 82 -1.57 -0.04 9.17
N ILE A 83 -1.76 -1.02 8.30
CA ILE A 83 -0.75 -2.03 7.95
C ILE A 83 0.19 -1.59 6.84
N ASN A 84 -0.12 -0.53 6.07
CA ASN A 84 0.66 -0.14 4.89
C ASN A 84 1.79 0.82 5.26
N THR A 85 1.53 1.78 6.16
CA THR A 85 2.50 2.86 6.47
C THR A 85 2.90 2.91 7.95
N GLY A 86 2.17 2.21 8.82
CA GLY A 86 2.26 2.33 10.27
C GLY A 86 3.67 2.05 10.83
N GLY A 87 4.39 1.09 10.25
CA GLY A 87 5.73 0.71 10.69
C GLY A 87 6.79 1.82 10.53
N PHE A 88 6.50 2.88 9.76
CA PHE A 88 7.43 3.98 9.51
C PHE A 88 7.13 5.26 10.30
N LEU A 89 6.02 5.31 11.05
CA LEU A 89 5.57 6.53 11.75
C LEU A 89 6.58 7.03 12.80
N PHE A 90 7.33 6.12 13.43
CA PHE A 90 8.30 6.46 14.49
C PHE A 90 9.75 6.36 14.06
N ASN A 91 10.02 6.17 12.76
CA ASN A 91 11.39 6.26 12.24
C ASN A 91 11.81 7.74 12.17
N ASN A 92 13.04 8.07 12.58
CA ASN A 92 13.52 9.46 12.62
C ASN A 92 13.92 10.03 11.25
N GLU A 93 14.13 9.16 10.25
CA GLU A 93 14.56 9.54 8.91
C GLU A 93 13.40 9.58 7.90
N SER A 94 12.24 9.01 8.27
CA SER A 94 11.13 8.80 7.33
C SER A 94 10.48 10.09 6.81
N ASP A 95 10.82 11.23 7.40
CA ASP A 95 10.41 12.59 7.02
C ASP A 95 10.98 12.97 5.65
N HIS A 96 12.23 12.57 5.41
CA HIS A 96 13.06 12.97 4.27
C HIS A 96 13.12 11.89 3.18
N TRP A 97 12.54 10.72 3.46
CA TRP A 97 12.49 9.62 2.52
C TRP A 97 11.74 10.00 1.23
N PRO A 98 12.14 9.42 0.07
CA PRO A 98 11.39 9.59 -1.16
C PRO A 98 9.98 9.04 -1.00
N MET A 99 9.02 9.66 -1.70
CA MET A 99 7.66 9.13 -1.78
C MET A 99 7.66 7.83 -2.60
N ALA A 100 6.94 6.84 -2.12
CA ALA A 100 6.73 5.58 -2.82
C ALA A 100 5.32 5.06 -2.58
N CYS A 101 4.92 4.13 -3.43
CA CYS A 101 3.73 3.33 -3.22
C CYS A 101 4.04 2.16 -2.29
N LEU A 102 3.27 2.04 -1.21
CA LEU A 102 3.36 0.96 -0.24
C LEU A 102 2.14 0.05 -0.34
N SER A 103 2.37 -1.27 -0.38
CA SER A 103 1.30 -2.25 -0.37
C SER A 103 1.72 -3.50 0.38
N VAL A 104 0.89 -3.94 1.32
CA VAL A 104 1.08 -5.23 1.99
C VAL A 104 0.52 -6.35 1.10
N GLY A 105 1.24 -7.46 0.97
CA GLY A 105 0.86 -8.56 0.08
C GLY A 105 -0.56 -9.11 0.26
N ASN A 106 -1.10 -9.16 1.48
CA ASN A 106 -2.47 -9.61 1.78
C ASN A 106 -3.48 -8.46 1.90
N SER A 107 -3.09 -7.25 1.51
CA SER A 107 -3.95 -6.07 1.45
C SER A 107 -4.37 -5.79 0.00
N HIS A 108 -5.61 -5.34 -0.17
CA HIS A 108 -6.10 -4.86 -1.47
C HIS A 108 -5.78 -3.39 -1.72
N ASN A 109 -5.31 -2.68 -0.69
CA ASN A 109 -5.09 -1.24 -0.71
C ASN A 109 -3.60 -0.94 -0.81
N SER A 110 -3.25 -0.02 -1.69
CA SER A 110 -1.93 0.60 -1.70
C SER A 110 -2.03 2.06 -1.25
N THR A 111 -0.93 2.59 -0.72
CA THR A 111 -0.90 3.92 -0.09
C THR A 111 0.40 4.63 -0.44
N CYS A 112 0.30 5.88 -0.86
CA CYS A 112 1.46 6.73 -1.07
C CYS A 112 2.02 7.20 0.28
N SER A 113 3.30 6.95 0.51
CA SER A 113 3.97 7.28 1.77
C SER A 113 5.49 7.31 1.59
N PRO A 114 6.23 8.04 2.45
CA PRO A 114 7.68 7.95 2.43
C PRO A 114 8.16 6.53 2.73
N ALA A 115 9.11 6.06 1.92
CA ALA A 115 9.71 4.73 2.06
C ALA A 115 11.23 4.81 2.03
N PRO A 116 11.96 3.89 2.68
CA PRO A 116 13.41 3.91 2.69
C PRO A 116 13.98 4.05 1.27
N PRO A 117 15.05 4.84 1.08
CA PRO A 117 15.65 5.00 -0.23
C PRO A 117 16.11 3.64 -0.76
N MET A 118 15.83 3.40 -2.03
CA MET A 118 16.15 2.17 -2.74
C MET A 118 16.60 2.50 -4.15
N ASP A 119 17.60 1.77 -4.63
CA ASP A 119 18.18 1.94 -5.96
C ASP A 119 17.25 1.39 -7.05
N GLU A 120 16.51 0.34 -6.72
CA GLU A 120 15.57 -0.33 -7.63
C GLU A 120 14.22 0.40 -7.67
N VAL A 121 13.48 0.22 -8.77
CA VAL A 121 12.12 0.78 -8.94
C VAL A 121 11.11 0.06 -8.04
N PHE A 122 11.31 -1.24 -7.85
CA PHE A 122 10.48 -2.12 -7.04
C PHE A 122 11.37 -2.86 -6.04
N ASN A 123 10.90 -2.98 -4.81
CA ASN A 123 11.58 -3.71 -3.75
C ASN A 123 10.53 -4.23 -2.76
N TYR A 124 10.94 -5.10 -1.86
CA TYR A 124 10.07 -5.59 -0.80
C TYR A 124 10.82 -5.78 0.51
N MET A 125 10.10 -5.60 1.60
CA MET A 125 10.55 -5.94 2.94
C MET A 125 9.90 -7.26 3.36
N LYS A 126 10.71 -8.22 3.79
CA LYS A 126 10.24 -9.53 4.23
C LYS A 126 9.19 -9.38 5.34
N ALA A 127 8.21 -10.29 5.36
CA ALA A 127 7.14 -10.27 6.35
C ALA A 127 7.65 -10.16 7.79
N SER A 128 8.71 -10.89 8.17
CA SER A 128 9.29 -10.78 9.53
C SER A 128 9.75 -9.36 9.87
N GLN A 129 10.54 -8.75 8.98
CA GLN A 129 11.04 -7.38 9.17
C GLN A 129 9.89 -6.37 9.24
N TRP A 130 8.89 -6.50 8.35
CA TRP A 130 7.76 -5.59 8.35
C TRP A 130 6.88 -5.73 9.59
N ARG A 131 6.64 -6.98 10.02
CA ARG A 131 5.93 -7.29 11.27
C ARG A 131 6.61 -6.70 12.49
N ASP A 132 7.93 -6.73 12.54
CA ASP A 132 8.67 -6.16 13.68
C ASP A 132 8.50 -4.64 13.74
N LEU A 133 8.59 -3.95 12.60
CA LEU A 133 8.33 -2.50 12.53
C LEU A 133 6.89 -2.15 12.93
N LEU A 134 5.89 -2.88 12.41
CA LEU A 134 4.48 -2.67 12.76
C LEU A 134 4.19 -2.96 14.24
N ARG A 135 4.76 -4.04 14.79
CA ARG A 135 4.61 -4.41 16.20
C ARG A 135 5.12 -3.29 17.09
N ASN A 136 6.33 -2.80 16.82
CA ASN A 136 6.94 -1.71 17.60
C ASN A 136 6.08 -0.44 17.50
N ALA A 137 5.66 -0.04 16.30
CA ALA A 137 4.81 1.13 16.13
C ALA A 137 3.47 1.01 16.89
N ARG A 138 2.82 -0.16 16.86
CA ARG A 138 1.57 -0.41 17.61
C ARG A 138 1.78 -0.34 19.12
N GLN A 139 2.91 -0.83 19.63
CA GLN A 139 3.25 -0.73 21.05
C GLN A 139 3.51 0.72 21.49
N GLU A 140 4.23 1.48 20.68
CA GLU A 140 4.49 2.91 20.92
C GLU A 140 3.19 3.74 20.97
N MET A 141 2.20 3.39 20.13
CA MET A 141 0.88 4.04 20.13
C MET A 141 -0.07 3.56 21.23
N GLY A 142 0.32 2.55 22.03
CA GLY A 142 -0.55 1.96 23.05
C GLY A 142 -1.78 1.27 22.44
N CYS A 143 -1.62 0.61 21.29
CA CYS A 143 -2.65 -0.26 20.73
C CYS A 143 -2.95 -1.44 21.68
N SER A 144 -4.14 -2.02 21.56
CA SER A 144 -4.55 -3.17 22.34
C SER A 144 -3.70 -4.42 22.05
N ALA A 145 -3.69 -5.38 22.98
CA ALA A 145 -2.95 -6.63 22.81
C ALA A 145 -3.40 -7.42 21.56
N SER A 146 -4.70 -7.42 21.25
CA SER A 146 -5.24 -8.06 20.04
C SER A 146 -4.73 -7.38 18.76
N GLU A 147 -4.69 -6.05 18.71
CA GLU A 147 -4.11 -5.31 17.58
C GLU A 147 -2.62 -5.60 17.41
N VAL A 148 -1.86 -5.72 18.51
CA VAL A 148 -0.43 -6.07 18.43
C VAL A 148 -0.22 -7.50 17.93
N VAL A 149 -1.07 -8.45 18.34
CA VAL A 149 -0.99 -9.85 17.91
C VAL A 149 -1.39 -10.01 16.44
N ALA A 150 -2.41 -9.28 15.98
CA ALA A 150 -2.89 -9.32 14.59
C ALA A 150 -1.80 -8.99 13.54
N VAL A 151 -0.69 -8.37 13.95
CA VAL A 151 0.48 -8.17 13.08
C VAL A 151 1.02 -9.50 12.53
N GLN A 152 0.88 -10.62 13.25
CA GLN A 152 1.38 -11.92 12.79
C GLN A 152 0.81 -12.39 11.45
N GLU A 153 -0.39 -11.92 11.09
CA GLU A 153 -1.06 -12.25 9.83
C GLU A 153 -0.65 -11.33 8.68
N VAL A 154 0.10 -10.26 8.96
CA VAL A 154 0.55 -9.29 7.94
C VAL A 154 1.63 -9.93 7.09
N SER A 155 1.55 -9.78 5.78
CA SER A 155 2.56 -10.30 4.83
C SER A 155 3.71 -9.30 4.60
N GLU A 156 4.58 -9.58 3.64
CA GLU A 156 5.63 -8.66 3.18
C GLU A 156 5.06 -7.31 2.71
N LEU A 157 5.88 -6.27 2.86
CA LEU A 157 5.59 -4.94 2.34
C LEU A 157 6.27 -4.79 0.98
N TYR A 158 5.50 -4.48 -0.04
CA TYR A 158 5.97 -4.09 -1.35
C TYR A 158 6.13 -2.57 -1.43
N VAL A 159 7.25 -2.14 -2.02
CA VAL A 159 7.60 -0.73 -2.21
C VAL A 159 7.82 -0.49 -3.70
N CYS A 160 7.13 0.51 -4.25
CA CYS A 160 7.26 0.89 -5.65
C CYS A 160 7.48 2.40 -5.78
N ARG A 161 8.64 2.82 -6.29
CA ARG A 161 9.01 4.25 -6.40
C ARG A 161 8.31 4.98 -7.54
N GLU A 162 7.77 4.25 -8.51
CA GLU A 162 7.09 4.87 -9.64
C GLU A 162 5.64 5.21 -9.29
N ARG A 163 4.73 4.22 -9.20
CA ARG A 163 3.29 4.52 -9.18
C ARG A 163 2.43 3.50 -8.44
N CYS A 164 1.33 3.98 -7.85
CA CYS A 164 0.33 3.17 -7.16
C CYS A 164 -0.83 2.81 -8.10
N THR A 165 -1.11 1.51 -8.25
CA THR A 165 -2.45 1.06 -8.64
C THR A 165 -3.08 0.26 -7.49
N HIS A 166 -4.35 0.54 -7.20
CA HIS A 166 -5.17 -0.35 -6.39
C HIS A 166 -5.55 -1.53 -7.27
N SER A 167 -5.61 -2.74 -6.71
CA SER A 167 -6.06 -3.93 -7.44
C SER A 167 -7.58 -3.84 -7.72
N GLY A 168 -7.98 -2.94 -8.60
CA GLY A 168 -9.21 -3.01 -9.37
C GLY A 168 -8.93 -3.72 -10.70
N ILE A 169 -9.97 -4.19 -11.38
CA ILE A 169 -9.89 -4.76 -12.73
C ILE A 169 -9.06 -3.79 -13.58
N GLY A 170 -7.82 -4.16 -13.88
CA GLY A 170 -6.90 -3.29 -14.62
C GLY A 170 -7.53 -2.86 -15.94
N TYR A 171 -7.04 -1.77 -16.52
CA TYR A 171 -7.55 -1.27 -17.80
C TYR A 171 -7.60 -2.37 -18.86
N PHE A 172 -6.61 -3.27 -18.88
CA PHE A 172 -6.58 -4.42 -19.77
C PHE A 172 -7.74 -5.40 -19.53
N GLN A 173 -7.98 -5.81 -18.28
CA GLN A 173 -9.09 -6.69 -17.93
C GLN A 173 -10.45 -6.01 -18.17
N SER A 174 -10.55 -4.70 -17.96
CA SER A 174 -11.74 -3.90 -18.26
C SER A 174 -12.00 -3.82 -19.77
N LEU A 175 -10.95 -3.67 -20.58
CA LEU A 175 -11.04 -3.71 -22.04
C LEU A 175 -11.50 -5.09 -22.53
N LEU A 176 -11.01 -6.19 -21.93
CA LEU A 176 -11.46 -7.54 -22.28
C LEU A 176 -12.95 -7.77 -21.95
N ILE A 177 -13.42 -7.27 -20.81
CA ILE A 177 -14.84 -7.35 -20.44
C ILE A 177 -15.69 -6.53 -21.42
N MET A 178 -15.27 -5.29 -21.72
CA MET A 178 -15.97 -4.42 -22.67
C MET A 178 -16.03 -5.02 -24.08
N LEU A 179 -14.91 -5.61 -24.55
CA LEU A 179 -14.85 -6.30 -25.84
C LEU A 179 -15.77 -7.53 -25.86
N GLY A 180 -15.81 -8.29 -24.76
CA GLY A 180 -16.70 -9.44 -24.60
C GLY A 180 -18.18 -9.04 -24.67
N VAL A 181 -18.58 -7.96 -24.00
CA VAL A 181 -19.94 -7.39 -24.05
C VAL A 181 -20.29 -6.88 -25.45
N PHE A 182 -19.34 -6.24 -26.13
CA PHE A 182 -19.54 -5.74 -27.48
C PHE A 182 -19.76 -6.88 -28.48
N MET A 183 -18.97 -7.94 -28.39
CA MET A 183 -19.10 -9.11 -29.27
C MET A 183 -20.41 -9.86 -29.04
N THR A 184 -20.86 -10.02 -27.79
CA THR A 184 -22.16 -10.65 -27.49
C THR A 184 -23.35 -9.82 -27.97
N LEU A 185 -23.29 -8.49 -27.84
CA LEU A 185 -24.32 -7.59 -28.41
C LEU A 185 -24.41 -7.70 -29.92
N ILE A 186 -23.27 -7.78 -30.62
CA ILE A 186 -23.26 -7.99 -32.08
C ILE A 186 -23.87 -9.34 -32.44
N THR A 187 -23.50 -10.41 -31.73
CA THR A 187 -24.05 -11.75 -32.03
C THR A 187 -25.54 -11.84 -31.78
N LEU A 188 -26.06 -11.14 -30.77
CA LEU A 188 -27.50 -11.06 -30.48
C LEU A 188 -28.30 -10.22 -31.48
N ASN A 189 -27.67 -9.24 -32.14
CA ASN A 189 -28.32 -8.40 -33.16
C ASN A 189 -28.27 -9.00 -34.58
N MET A 190 -27.43 -10.03 -34.80
CA MET A 190 -27.29 -10.72 -36.08
C MET A 190 -28.09 -12.04 -36.14
N ASN A 191 -28.77 -12.41 -35.06
CA ASN A 191 -29.78 -13.49 -34.98
C ASN A 191 -31.17 -12.88 -34.86
#